data_AF-A0A4Q5QNV6-F1
#
_entry.id   AF-A0A4Q5QNV6-F1
#
_cell.length_a   1.000
_cell.length_b   1.000
_cell.length_c   1.000
_cell.angle_alpha   90.00
_cell.angle_beta   90.00
_cell.angle_gamma   90.00
#
_symmetry.space_group_name_H-M   'P 1'
#
loop_
_entity.id
_entity.type
_entity.pdbx_description
1 polymer ?
#
loop_
_entity_poly.entity_id
_entity_poly.type
_entity_poly.pdbx_seq_one_letter_code
_entity_poly.pdbx_strand_id
1 'polypeptide(L)'
;TRLGMPELAIDALMMKVKTNIYLRNGHNYQDDRLRIYLPGNGALLTAIAMMVAGYDGAKRPMPGIPNNGKWKVQAEGLRKTP
;
A
#
# COMPACT_ATOMS: atom_id res chain seq x y z
N THR A 1 0.10 -6.35 7.44
CA THR A 1 -0.89 -6.96 6.52
C THR A 1 -0.78 -8.47 6.45
N ARG A 2 0.24 -9.11 5.85
CA ARG A 2 0.45 -10.57 5.99
C ARG A 2 1.00 -10.99 7.36
N LEU A 3 1.87 -10.14 7.92
CA LEU A 3 2.47 -10.34 9.25
C LEU A 3 1.58 -9.89 10.42
N GLY A 4 0.30 -9.57 10.18
CA GLY A 4 -0.59 -9.08 11.25
C GLY A 4 -0.23 -7.70 11.82
N MET A 5 0.73 -6.98 11.23
CA MET A 5 1.14 -5.62 11.62
C MET A 5 0.63 -4.59 10.60
N PRO A 6 -0.60 -4.07 10.72
CA PRO A 6 -1.16 -3.10 9.76
C PRO A 6 -0.61 -1.69 9.93
N GLU A 7 -0.33 -1.23 11.16
CA GLU A 7 0.24 0.09 11.44
C GLU A 7 1.62 0.23 10.79
N LEU A 8 2.50 -0.73 11.06
CA LEU A 8 3.84 -0.78 10.47
C LEU A 8 3.80 -0.87 8.94
N ALA A 9 2.77 -1.51 8.36
CA ALA A 9 2.63 -1.58 6.91
C ALA A 9 2.34 -0.20 6.31
N ILE A 10 1.48 0.59 6.95
CA ILE A 10 1.22 1.98 6.53
C ILE A 10 2.48 2.84 6.72
N ASP A 11 3.15 2.72 7.87
CA ASP A 11 4.37 3.47 8.15
C ASP A 11 5.48 3.15 7.13
N ALA A 12 5.62 1.88 6.71
CA ALA A 12 6.57 1.47 5.69
C ALA A 12 6.26 2.07 4.31
N LEU A 13 4.99 2.12 3.91
CA LEU A 13 4.56 2.76 2.66
C LEU A 13 4.83 4.27 2.66
N MET A 14 4.81 4.90 3.85
CA MET A 14 4.98 6.34 4.04
C MET A 14 6.37 6.72 4.56
N MET A 15 7.29 5.76 4.60
CA MET A 15 8.64 5.96 5.15
C MET A 15 9.40 7.00 4.33
N LYS A 16 10.17 7.85 5.01
CA LYS A 16 11.01 8.89 4.39
C LYS A 16 12.28 8.30 3.77
N VAL A 17 12.12 7.59 2.66
CA VAL A 17 13.21 7.05 1.84
C VAL A 17 13.08 7.48 0.39
N LYS A 18 14.20 7.49 -0.33
CA LYS A 18 14.27 7.91 -1.75
C LYS A 18 13.24 7.20 -2.63
N THR A 19 13.09 5.89 -2.45
CA THR A 19 12.20 5.03 -3.27
C THR A 19 10.71 5.22 -2.99
N ASN A 20 10.35 5.96 -1.94
CA ASN A 20 8.97 6.34 -1.63
C ASN A 20 8.66 7.79 -2.06
N ILE A 21 9.58 8.44 -2.79
CA ILE A 21 9.35 9.77 -3.34
C ILE A 21 8.41 9.67 -4.55
N TYR A 22 7.41 10.56 -4.57
CA TYR A 22 6.55 10.78 -5.72
C TYR A 22 6.84 12.16 -6.28
N LEU A 23 7.09 12.23 -7.58
CA LEU A 23 7.29 13.48 -8.30
C LEU A 23 5.98 14.28 -8.33
N ARG A 24 6.06 15.57 -8.69
CA ARG A 24 4.87 16.45 -8.77
C ARG A 24 3.77 15.94 -9.72
N ASN A 25 4.14 15.11 -10.69
CA ASN A 25 3.20 14.46 -11.62
C ASN A 25 2.67 13.11 -11.11
N GLY A 26 3.01 12.68 -9.88
CA GLY A 26 2.53 11.45 -9.27
C GLY A 26 3.34 10.19 -9.60
N HIS A 27 4.38 10.27 -10.42
CA HIS A 27 5.24 9.11 -10.69
C HIS A 27 6.18 8.81 -9.53
N ASN A 28 6.33 7.53 -9.21
CA ASN A 28 7.29 7.06 -8.24
C ASN A 28 8.72 7.23 -8.81
N TYR A 29 9.61 7.75 -7.98
CA TYR A 29 11.02 7.97 -8.31
C TYR A 29 11.87 6.91 -7.59
N GLN A 30 12.75 6.24 -8.33
CA GLN A 30 13.71 5.30 -7.78
C GLN A 30 15.12 5.90 -7.73
N ASP A 31 15.59 6.42 -8.86
CA ASP A 31 16.87 7.11 -9.03
C ASP A 31 16.88 7.98 -10.31
N ASP A 32 18.01 8.57 -10.65
CA ASP A 32 18.14 9.49 -11.80
C ASP A 32 17.92 8.82 -13.17
N ARG A 33 18.18 7.50 -13.26
CA ARG A 33 17.93 6.69 -14.46
C ARG A 33 16.48 6.21 -14.49
N LEU A 34 15.85 6.07 -13.33
CA LEU A 34 14.50 5.55 -13.13
C LEU A 34 13.58 6.61 -12.49
N ARG A 35 13.48 7.78 -13.15
CA ARG A 35 12.64 8.90 -12.70
C ARG A 35 11.14 8.61 -12.76
N ILE A 36 10.72 7.75 -13.69
CA ILE A 36 9.35 7.28 -13.84
C ILE A 36 9.37 5.77 -13.61
N TYR A 37 9.40 5.37 -12.35
CA TYR A 37 9.48 3.97 -11.98
C TYR A 37 8.07 3.39 -11.79
N LEU A 38 7.45 3.01 -12.91
CA LEU A 38 6.11 2.43 -12.93
C LEU A 38 5.93 1.20 -12.01
N PRO A 39 6.94 0.31 -11.83
CA PRO A 39 6.81 -0.77 -10.86
C PRO A 39 6.52 -0.29 -9.43
N GLY A 40 7.08 0.85 -9.00
CA GLY A 40 6.80 1.41 -7.68
C GLY A 40 5.37 1.95 -7.55
N ASN A 41 4.86 2.65 -8.58
CA ASN A 41 3.45 3.06 -8.63
C ASN A 41 2.51 1.85 -8.56
N GLY A 42 2.78 0.83 -9.38
CA GLY A 42 1.99 -0.40 -9.41
C GLY A 42 2.03 -1.14 -8.06
N ALA A 43 3.22 -1.28 -7.47
CA ALA A 43 3.39 -1.93 -6.17
C ALA A 43 2.62 -1.22 -5.05
N LEU A 44 2.60 0.12 -5.02
CA LEU A 44 1.79 0.88 -4.07
C LEU A 44 0.30 0.55 -4.22
N LEU A 45 -0.22 0.59 -5.45
CA LEU A 45 -1.63 0.31 -5.71
C LEU A 45 -2.01 -1.13 -5.35
N THR A 46 -1.17 -2.11 -5.71
CA THR A 46 -1.35 -3.51 -5.34
C THR A 46 -1.30 -3.70 -3.82
N ALA A 47 -0.37 -3.03 -3.12
CA ALA A 47 -0.28 -3.10 -1.67
C ALA A 47 -1.54 -2.56 -1.00
N ILE A 48 -2.04 -1.40 -1.42
CA ILE A 48 -3.28 -0.82 -0.88
C ILE A 48 -4.47 -1.75 -1.18
N ALA A 49 -4.58 -2.29 -2.39
CA ALA A 49 -5.64 -3.21 -2.75
C ALA A 49 -5.63 -4.47 -1.85
N MET A 50 -4.46 -5.07 -1.63
CA MET A 50 -4.28 -6.20 -0.72
C MET A 50 -4.61 -5.83 0.74
N MET A 51 -4.25 -4.63 1.18
CA MET A 51 -4.52 -4.15 2.54
C MET A 51 -6.02 -3.99 2.82
N VAL A 52 -6.78 -3.57 1.81
CA VAL A 52 -8.23 -3.30 1.92
C VAL A 52 -9.08 -4.52 1.56
N ALA A 53 -8.87 -5.12 0.39
CA ALA A 53 -9.65 -6.28 -0.06
C ALA A 53 -9.19 -7.61 0.57
N GLY A 54 -7.98 -7.63 1.14
CA GLY A 54 -7.38 -8.81 1.73
C GLY A 54 -6.67 -9.71 0.73
N TYR A 55 -6.17 -10.82 1.28
CA TYR A 55 -5.37 -11.84 0.60
C TYR A 55 -5.77 -13.24 1.08
N ASP A 56 -5.32 -14.31 0.43
CA ASP A 56 -5.70 -15.66 0.85
C ASP A 56 -5.19 -16.02 2.25
N GLY A 57 -6.09 -16.57 3.07
CA GLY A 57 -5.85 -16.80 4.50
C GLY A 57 -5.98 -15.57 5.39
N ALA A 58 -6.36 -14.39 4.87
CA ALA A 58 -6.69 -13.24 5.70
C ALA A 58 -7.90 -13.57 6.61
N LYS A 59 -7.70 -13.43 7.93
CA LYS A 59 -8.69 -13.81 8.95
C LYS A 59 -9.68 -12.70 9.32
N ARG A 60 -9.46 -11.48 8.83
CA ARG A 60 -10.29 -10.30 9.17
C ARG A 60 -10.56 -9.43 7.94
N PRO A 61 -11.68 -8.69 7.92
CA PRO A 61 -11.91 -7.65 6.92
C PRO A 61 -10.80 -6.59 6.96
N MET A 62 -10.42 -6.08 5.78
CA MET A 62 -9.40 -5.04 5.62
C MET A 62 -8.12 -5.31 6.44
N PRO A 63 -7.42 -6.43 6.21
CA PRO A 63 -6.37 -6.93 7.08
C PRO A 63 -5.13 -6.03 7.18
N GLY A 64 -5.01 -5.05 6.28
CA GLY A 64 -3.96 -4.05 6.30
C GLY A 64 -4.34 -2.72 6.94
N ILE A 65 -5.60 -2.51 7.32
CA ILE A 65 -6.03 -1.26 7.95
C ILE A 65 -5.99 -1.41 9.48
N PRO A 66 -5.32 -0.49 10.21
CA PRO A 66 -5.33 -0.46 11.68
C PRO A 66 -6.73 -0.41 12.26
N ASN A 67 -7.02 -1.27 13.23
CA ASN A 67 -8.30 -1.27 13.95
C ASN A 67 -8.23 -0.41 15.22
N ASN A 68 -7.72 0.81 15.09
CA ASN A 68 -7.49 1.74 16.20
C ASN A 68 -8.49 2.91 16.22
N GLY A 69 -9.56 2.83 15.43
CA GLY A 69 -10.59 3.87 15.31
C GLY A 69 -10.19 5.14 14.57
N LYS A 70 -8.92 5.28 14.14
CA LYS A 70 -8.43 6.47 13.43
C LYS A 70 -8.75 6.47 11.93
N TRP A 71 -9.06 5.31 11.37
CA TRP A 71 -9.29 5.14 9.95
C TRP A 71 -10.77 4.94 9.64
N LYS A 72 -11.29 5.73 8.69
CA LYS A 72 -12.59 5.53 8.06
C LYS A 72 -12.33 5.21 6.60
N VAL A 73 -12.52 3.95 6.21
CA VAL A 73 -12.16 3.46 4.87
C VAL A 73 -13.41 3.11 4.09
N GLN A 74 -13.46 3.56 2.84
CA GLN A 74 -14.42 3.13 1.83
C GLN A 74 -13.65 2.62 0.62
N ALA A 75 -14.12 1.53 0.03
CA ALA A 75 -13.53 0.95 -1.17
C ALA A 75 -14.58 0.14 -1.93
N GLU A 76 -14.42 0.10 -3.25
CA GLU A 76 -15.29 -0.60 -4.18
C GLU A 76 -14.47 -1.25 -5.29
N GLY A 77 -15.02 -2.26 -5.97
CA GLY A 77 -14.42 -2.87 -7.15
C GLY A 77 -13.09 -3.63 -6.93
N LEU A 78 -12.55 -3.66 -5.72
CA LEU A 78 -11.31 -4.36 -5.40
C LEU A 78 -11.53 -5.87 -5.31
N ARG A 79 -10.60 -6.64 -5.87
CA ARG A 79 -10.57 -8.10 -5.75
C ARG A 79 -9.55 -8.52 -4.69
N LYS A 80 -9.91 -9.54 -3.94
CA LYS A 80 -9.01 -10.21 -3.02
C LYS A 80 -7.80 -10.74 -3.80
N THR A 81 -6.60 -10.48 -3.29
CA THR A 81 -5.38 -11.01 -3.91
C THR A 81 -5.18 -12.47 -3.49
N PRO A 82 -4.39 -13.24 -4.25
CA PRO A 82 -3.82 -14.48 -3.74
C PRO A 82 -2.99 -14.25 -2.45
#